data_AF-A0A067D3U2-F1
#
_entry.id   AF-A0A067D3U2-F1
#
_cell.length_a   1.000
_cell.length_b   1.000
_cell.length_c   1.000
_cell.angle_alpha   90.00
_cell.angle_beta   90.00
_cell.angle_gamma   90.00
#
_symmetry.space_group_name_H-M   'P 1'
#
loop_
_entity.id
_entity.type
_entity.pdbx_description
1 polymer ?
#
loop_
_entity_poly.entity_id
_entity_poly.type
_entity_poly.pdbx_seq_one_letter_code
_entity_poly.pdbx_strand_id
1 'polypeptide(L)' 'MMMAYAVENFGIHVFRAKIGESNGASLCLFRKLGFEDISYSEIFKEVTLELPVENAKREELLVLTGNVVRHP' A
#
# COMPACT_ATOMS: atom_id res chain seq x y z
N MET A 1 -3.79 0.50 12.14
CA MET A 1 -3.94 0.30 10.67
C MET A 1 -3.16 -0.92 10.22
N MET A 2 -3.67 -1.67 9.24
CA MET A 2 -3.12 -2.98 8.82
C MET A 2 -1.73 -2.90 8.18
N MET A 3 -1.47 -1.91 7.32
CA MET A 3 -0.14 -1.73 6.70
C MET A 3 0.94 -1.37 7.73
N ALA A 4 0.65 -0.41 8.62
CA ALA A 4 1.56 -0.02 9.69
C ALA A 4 1.85 -1.19 10.65
N TYR A 5 0.82 -1.95 11.04
CA TYR A 5 1.01 -3.17 11.82
C TYR A 5 1.91 -4.17 11.10
N ALA A 6 1.76 -4.35 9.78
CA ALA A 6 2.59 -5.26 9.01
C ALA A 6 4.06 -4.80 8.89
N VAL A 7 4.29 -3.48 8.79
CA VAL A 7 5.65 -2.92 8.83
C VAL A 7 6.29 -3.14 10.21
N GLU A 8 5.54 -2.88 11.29
CA GLU A 8 6.05 -2.96 12.66
C GLU A 8 6.27 -4.41 13.13
N ASN A 9 5.33 -5.30 12.86
CA ASN A 9 5.30 -6.64 13.46
C ASN A 9 5.81 -7.74 12.52
N PHE A 10 5.78 -7.50 11.20
CA PHE A 10 6.22 -8.49 10.21
C PHE A 10 7.39 -8.01 9.34
N GLY A 11 7.88 -6.78 9.54
CA GLY A 11 9.01 -6.25 8.76
C GLY A 11 8.71 -6.15 7.26
N ILE A 12 7.44 -5.90 6.90
CA ILE A 12 7.08 -5.75 5.48
C ILE A 12 7.70 -4.46 4.93
N HIS A 13 8.41 -4.59 3.79
CA HIS A 13 9.10 -3.49 3.13
C HIS A 13 8.48 -3.09 1.79
N VAL A 14 7.57 -3.89 1.23
CA VAL A 14 6.89 -3.59 -0.03
C VAL A 14 5.45 -4.08 0.07
N PHE A 15 4.51 -3.20 -0.26
CA PHE A 15 3.11 -3.58 -0.46
C PHE A 15 2.83 -3.68 -1.94
N ARG A 16 2.14 -4.74 -2.36
CA ARG A 16 1.75 -4.97 -3.75
C ARG A 16 0.23 -5.07 -3.86
N ALA A 17 -0.34 -4.34 -4.80
CA ALA A 17 -1.74 -4.39 -5.15
C ALA A 17 -1.90 -4.84 -6.61
N LYS A 18 -2.91 -5.66 -6.88
CA LYS A 18 -3.32 -6.06 -8.22
C LYS A 18 -4.74 -5.60 -8.42
N ILE A 19 -4.98 -4.75 -9.41
CA ILE A 19 -6.25 -4.07 -9.61
C ILE A 19 -6.67 -4.24 -11.06
N GLY A 20 -7.88 -4.75 -11.28
CA GLY A 20 -8.46 -4.86 -12.63
C GLY A 20 -8.46 -3.52 -13.36
N GLU A 21 -8.10 -3.52 -14.65
CA GLU A 21 -7.91 -2.31 -15.46
C GLU A 21 -9.18 -1.44 -15.55
N SER A 22 -10.35 -2.07 -15.45
CA SER A 22 -11.64 -1.39 -15.46
C SER A 22 -11.95 -0.66 -14.15
N ASN A 23 -11.24 -0.95 -13.06
CA ASN A 23 -11.43 -0.28 -11.77
C ASN A 23 -10.58 0.99 -11.68
N GLY A 24 -10.92 1.98 -12.51
CA GLY A 24 -10.24 3.27 -12.55
C GLY A 24 -10.26 4.02 -11.21
N ALA A 25 -11.29 3.83 -10.38
CA ALA A 25 -11.40 4.46 -9.07
C ALA A 25 -10.30 3.97 -8.11
N SER A 26 -10.13 2.65 -7.98
CA SER A 26 -9.08 2.09 -7.14
C SER A 26 -7.68 2.38 -7.70
N LEU A 27 -7.48 2.31 -9.02
CA LEU A 27 -6.20 2.70 -9.64
C LEU A 27 -5.81 4.14 -9.32
N CYS A 28 -6.76 5.08 -9.43
CA CYS A 28 -6.54 6.48 -9.09
C CYS A 28 -6.21 6.65 -7.60
N LEU A 29 -6.92 5.96 -6.71
CA LEU A 29 -6.67 6.01 -5.28
C LEU A 29 -5.27 5.51 -4.92
N PHE A 30 -4.87 4.33 -5.41
CA PHE A 30 -3.58 3.74 -5.06
C PHE A 30 -2.40 4.59 -5.57
N ARG A 31 -2.51 5.15 -6.77
CA ARG A 31 -1.51 6.11 -7.28
C ARG A 31 -1.39 7.36 -6.40
N LYS A 32 -2.52 7.90 -5.92
CA LYS A 32 -2.53 9.03 -4.96
C LYS A 32 -1.90 8.68 -3.61
N LEU A 33 -1.99 7.42 -3.18
CA LEU A 33 -1.34 6.92 -1.98
C LEU A 33 0.17 6.67 -2.17
N GLY A 34 0.68 6.84 -3.39
CA GLY A 34 2.09 6.69 -3.74
C GLY A 34 2.46 5.30 -4.26
N PHE A 35 1.49 4.45 -4.61
CA PHE A 35 1.78 3.21 -5.33
C PHE A 35 2.13 3.51 -6.79
N GLU A 36 3.14 2.81 -7.30
CA GLU A 36 3.61 2.94 -8.68
C GLU A 36 3.25 1.71 -9.50
N ASP A 37 2.91 1.89 -10.78
CA ASP A 37 2.60 0.81 -11.71
C ASP A 37 3.88 0.03 -12.08
N ILE A 38 3.93 -1.28 -11.78
CA ILE A 38 5.13 -2.12 -11.98
C ILE A 38 4.96 -3.10 -13.14
N SER A 39 3.75 -3.61 -13.35
CA SER A 39 3.46 -4.48 -14.49
C SER A 39 1.97 -4.53 -14.79
N TYR A 40 1.62 -5.06 -15.96
CA TYR A 40 0.24 -5.30 -16.35
C TYR A 40 0.10 -6.75 -16.86
N SER A 41 -0.98 -7.41 -16.47
CA SER A 41 -1.30 -8.76 -16.93
C SER A 41 -2.44 -8.73 -17.94
N GLU A 42 -2.15 -9.12 -19.17
CA GLU A 42 -3.14 -9.18 -20.24
C GLU A 42 -4.17 -10.30 -20.04
N ILE A 43 -3.78 -11.40 -19.39
CA ILE A 43 -4.66 -12.55 -19.13
C ILE A 43 -5.72 -12.18 -18.09
N PHE A 44 -5.30 -11.49 -17.03
CA PHE A 44 -6.17 -11.12 -15.92
C PHE A 44 -6.77 -9.70 -16.07
N LYS A 45 -6.33 -8.95 -17.09
CA LYS A 45 -6.71 -7.55 -17.31
C LYS A 45 -6.52 -6.73 -16.03
N GLU A 46 -5.34 -6.83 -15.41
CA GLU A 46 -5.01 -6.17 -14.14
C GLU A 46 -3.67 -5.43 -14.20
N VAL A 47 -3.61 -4.30 -13.51
CA VAL A 47 -2.38 -3.56 -13.23
C VAL A 47 -1.85 -4.01 -11.86
N THR A 48 -0.57 -4.33 -11.79
CA THR A 48 0.15 -4.55 -10.55
C THR A 48 0.82 -3.24 -10.14
N LEU A 49 0.54 -2.75 -8.94
CA LEU A 49 1.16 -1.58 -8.34
C LEU A 49 1.94 -1.94 -7.09
N GLU A 50 3.01 -1.21 -6.79
CA GLU A 50 3.80 -1.39 -5.58
C GLU A 50 4.02 -0.09 -4.81
N LEU A 51 4.11 -0.21 -3.50
CA LEU A 51 4.54 0.83 -2.59
C LEU A 51 5.74 0.31 -1.78
N PRO A 52 6.97 0.72 -2.13
CA PRO A 52 8.13 0.53 -1.30
C PRO A 52 7.98 1.31 0.02
N VAL A 53 8.27 0.66 1.13
CA VAL A 53 8.24 1.26 2.47
C VAL A 53 9.64 1.78 2.79
N GLU A 54 9.97 2.93 2.23
CA GLU A 54 11.16 3.69 2.60
C GLU A 54 11.02 4.32 3.99
N ASN A 55 12.12 4.84 4.55
CA ASN A 55 12.15 5.41 5.91
C ASN A 55 11.06 6.47 6.13
N ALA A 56 10.86 7.40 5.19
CA ALA A 56 9.82 8.43 5.31
C ALA A 56 8.40 7.84 5.29
N LYS A 57 8.15 6.85 4.42
CA LYS A 57 6.84 6.18 4.32
C LYS A 57 6.57 5.29 5.55
N ARG A 58 7.61 4.67 6.10
CA ARG A 58 7.56 3.93 7.36
C ARG A 58 7.15 4.83 8.52
N GLU A 59 7.77 5.99 8.64
CA GLU A 59 7.41 6.97 9.68
C GLU A 59 5.97 7.45 9.52
N GLU A 60 5.54 7.80 8.29
CA GLU A 60 4.15 8.17 8.00
C GLU A 60 3.15 7.09 8.45
N LEU A 61 3.41 5.82 8.07
CA LEU A 61 2.57 4.69 8.44
C LEU A 61 2.52 4.49 9.96
N LEU A 62 3.65 4.63 10.65
CA LEU A 62 3.75 4.45 12.11
C LEU A 62 3.04 5.58 12.88
N VAL A 63 3.11 6.83 12.39
CA VAL A 63 2.39 7.97 12.98
C VAL A 63 0.88 7.78 12.87
N LEU A 64 0.38 7.25 11.74
CA LEU A 64 -1.04 6.91 11.58
C LEU A 64 -1.52 5.87 12.61
N THR A 65 -0.65 4.95 13.06
CA THR A 65 -0.97 3.99 14.13
C THR A 65 -0.83 4.54 15.54
N GLY A 66 0.08 5.48 15.78
CA GLY A 66 0.25 6.11 17.10
C GLY A 66 -1.00 6.87 17.58
N ASN A 67 -1.83 7.34 16.65
CA ASN A 67 -3.08 8.05 16.93
C ASN A 67 -4.30 7.12 17.13
N VAL A 68 -4.18 5.82 16.83
CA VAL A 68 -5.25 4.84 17.06
C VAL A 68 -5.02 4.21 18.43
N VAL A 69 -5.51 4.91 19.44
CA VAL A 69 -5.70 4.53 20.86
C VAL A 69 -5.18 3.13 21.24
N ARG A 70 -4.10 3.12 22.04
CA ARG A 70 -3.79 2.00 22.93
C ARG A 70 -4.88 1.97 24.02
N HIS A 71 -5.89 1.13 23.86
CA HIS A 71 -6.75 0.78 24.99
C HIS A 71 -6.01 -0.26 25.85
N PRO A 72 -6.00 -0.10 27.19
CA PRO A 72 -5.34 -1.00 28.14
C PRO A 72 -5.94 -2.40 28.16
#